data_AF-J0QEG2-F1
#
_entry.id   AF-J0QEG2-F1
#
_cell.length_a   1.000
_cell.length_b   1.000
_cell.length_c   1.000
_cell.angle_alpha   90.00
_cell.angle_beta   90.00
_cell.angle_gamma   90.00
#
_symmetry.space_group_name_H-M   'P 1'
#
loop_
_entity.id
_entity.type
_entity.pdbx_description
1 polymer ?
#
loop_
_entity_poly.entity_id
_entity_poly.type
_entity_poly.pdbx_seq_one_letter_code
_entity_poly.pdbx_strand_id
1 'polypeptide(L)'
;MTKKVPSIEQSTGFLGHGLSLGAGIALSGQLNSQSYRVFVLLGDGEMTEGSVWEAVLFSAHYKLSNFIAVVYRNRLQITDTTDILIKTEPLADKFTSFGWHVVEIDGHDITQLKKSLGTLPSHRINQQQY
;
A
#
# COMPACT_ATOMS: atom_id res chain seq x y z
N MET A 1 2.72 -3.21 18.55
CA MET A 1 3.08 -1.79 18.71
C MET A 1 4.34 -1.69 19.56
N THR A 2 5.44 -1.28 18.96
CA THR A 2 6.74 -1.16 19.62
C THR A 2 6.72 -0.02 20.63
N LYS A 3 6.61 -0.36 21.91
CA LYS A 3 6.57 0.63 23.01
C LYS A 3 7.88 1.40 23.21
N LYS A 4 8.94 1.10 22.45
CA LYS A 4 10.30 1.63 22.67
C LYS A 4 10.61 2.92 21.92
N VAL A 5 9.90 3.22 20.82
CA VAL A 5 10.19 4.41 20.00
C VAL A 5 8.88 5.16 19.74
N PRO A 6 8.74 6.40 20.26
CA PRO A 6 7.59 7.23 19.97
C PRO A 6 7.38 7.41 18.46
N SER A 7 6.12 7.45 18.03
CA SER A 7 5.72 7.64 16.62
C SER A 7 5.98 6.46 15.67
N ILE A 8 6.56 5.34 16.14
CA ILE A 8 6.62 4.11 15.35
C ILE A 8 5.32 3.33 15.57
N GLU A 9 4.43 3.30 14.57
CA GLU A 9 3.16 2.59 14.70
C GLU A 9 3.36 1.07 14.83
N GLN A 10 4.39 0.52 14.18
CA GLN A 10 4.69 -0.91 14.23
C GLN A 10 6.16 -1.24 13.93
N SER A 11 6.66 -2.32 14.54
CA SER A 11 7.87 -3.00 14.06
C SER A 11 7.56 -3.78 12.80
N THR A 12 8.06 -3.30 11.67
CA THR A 12 8.14 -4.05 10.42
C THR A 12 9.54 -4.68 10.32
N GLY A 13 9.62 -5.94 9.91
CA GLY A 13 10.88 -6.69 9.81
C GLY A 13 10.76 -7.95 8.96
N PHE A 14 9.55 -8.48 8.83
CA PHE A 14 9.18 -9.48 7.84
C PHE A 14 8.49 -8.79 6.67
N LEU A 15 8.99 -9.06 5.46
CA LEU A 15 8.37 -8.62 4.22
C LEU A 15 6.93 -9.19 4.11
N GLY A 16 6.06 -8.45 3.46
CA GLY A 16 4.70 -8.83 3.06
C GLY A 16 3.61 -8.49 4.07
N HIS A 17 3.96 -8.24 5.33
CA HIS A 17 2.99 -8.09 6.41
C HIS A 17 2.52 -6.64 6.62
N GLY A 18 3.31 -5.66 6.16
CA GLY A 18 3.00 -4.24 6.34
C GLY A 18 1.69 -3.83 5.68
N LEU A 19 1.43 -4.36 4.47
CA LEU A 19 0.21 -4.05 3.73
C LEU A 19 -1.04 -4.62 4.40
N SER A 20 -0.99 -5.87 4.87
CA SER A 20 -2.13 -6.49 5.57
C SER A 20 -2.49 -5.74 6.86
N LEU A 21 -1.48 -5.33 7.63
CA LEU A 21 -1.70 -4.52 8.82
C LEU A 21 -2.30 -3.15 8.47
N GLY A 22 -1.73 -2.46 7.48
CA GLY A 22 -2.23 -1.18 7.02
C GLY A 22 -3.68 -1.25 6.55
N ALA A 23 -4.06 -2.32 5.85
CA ALA A 23 -5.44 -2.54 5.40
C ALA A 23 -6.40 -2.69 6.60
N GLY A 24 -5.99 -3.40 7.65
CA GLY A 24 -6.76 -3.51 8.90
C GLY A 24 -6.93 -2.17 9.61
N ILE A 25 -5.87 -1.36 9.69
CA ILE A 25 -5.92 -0.02 10.27
C ILE A 25 -6.84 0.88 9.44
N ALA A 26 -6.75 0.83 8.11
CA ALA A 26 -7.59 1.61 7.20
C ALA A 26 -9.08 1.24 7.35
N LEU A 27 -9.39 -0.07 7.43
CA LEU A 27 -10.74 -0.54 7.69
C LEU A 27 -11.26 -0.03 9.05
N SER A 28 -10.44 -0.12 10.10
CA SER A 28 -10.81 0.42 11.42
C SER A 28 -11.08 1.94 11.35
N GLY A 29 -10.24 2.70 10.65
CA GLY A 29 -10.46 4.13 10.44
C GLY A 29 -11.78 4.42 9.73
N GLN A 30 -12.09 3.67 8.67
CA GLN A 30 -13.34 3.82 7.92
C GLN A 30 -14.57 3.48 8.78
N LEU A 31 -14.53 2.36 9.51
CA LEU A 31 -15.62 1.93 10.41
C LEU A 31 -15.87 2.94 11.53
N ASN A 32 -14.81 3.59 12.02
CA ASN A 32 -14.89 4.59 13.08
C ASN A 32 -15.02 6.02 12.55
N SER A 33 -15.34 6.20 11.25
CA SER A 33 -15.50 7.52 10.59
C SER A 33 -14.33 8.47 10.84
N GLN A 34 -13.12 7.94 10.88
CA GLN A 34 -11.90 8.71 11.10
C GLN A 34 -11.45 9.37 9.80
N SER A 35 -10.93 10.59 9.90
CA SER A 35 -10.51 11.38 8.73
C SER A 35 -9.08 11.07 8.26
N TYR A 36 -8.33 10.25 9.00
CA TYR A 36 -6.95 9.93 8.65
C TYR A 36 -6.85 9.00 7.45
N ARG A 37 -5.68 9.02 6.82
CA ARG A 37 -5.27 8.08 5.78
C ARG A 37 -4.17 7.18 6.31
N VAL A 38 -4.12 5.96 5.78
CA VAL A 38 -3.08 4.98 6.11
C VAL A 38 -2.20 4.81 4.88
N PHE A 39 -0.92 5.09 5.05
CA PHE A 39 0.09 4.91 4.02
C PHE A 39 0.98 3.73 4.38
N VAL A 40 1.27 2.88 3.40
CA VAL A 40 2.23 1.78 3.53
C VAL A 40 3.25 1.91 2.40
N LEU A 41 4.52 1.99 2.77
CA LEU A 41 5.64 1.94 1.82
C LEU A 41 6.11 0.50 1.70
N LEU A 42 6.19 -0.02 0.47
CA LEU A 42 6.64 -1.37 0.17
C LEU A 42 7.82 -1.34 -0.79
N GLY A 43 8.72 -2.30 -0.65
CA GLY A 43 9.72 -2.58 -1.68
C GLY A 43 9.10 -3.41 -2.81
N ASP A 44 9.60 -3.28 -4.02
CA ASP A 44 9.19 -4.18 -5.11
C ASP A 44 9.58 -5.65 -4.88
N GLY A 45 10.67 -5.89 -4.16
CA GLY A 45 11.05 -7.25 -3.74
C GLY A 45 10.04 -7.89 -2.78
N GLU A 46 9.32 -7.09 -2.01
CA GLU A 46 8.25 -7.54 -1.11
C GLU A 46 7.03 -8.07 -1.89
N MET A 47 6.86 -7.66 -3.15
CA MET A 47 5.69 -8.01 -3.97
C MET A 47 5.63 -9.49 -4.37
N THR A 48 6.67 -10.28 -4.05
CA THR A 48 6.64 -11.74 -4.23
C THR A 48 5.89 -12.46 -3.12
N GLU A 49 5.63 -11.79 -1.99
CA GLU A 49 4.92 -12.37 -0.86
C GLU A 49 3.40 -12.45 -1.14
N GLY A 50 2.82 -13.63 -0.93
CA GLY A 50 1.39 -13.87 -1.16
C GLY A 50 0.47 -12.97 -0.31
N SER A 51 0.90 -12.67 0.92
CA SER A 51 0.18 -11.82 1.87
C SER A 51 -0.06 -10.39 1.36
N VAL A 52 0.83 -9.87 0.50
CA VAL A 52 0.63 -8.59 -0.19
C VAL A 52 -0.61 -8.67 -1.06
N TRP A 53 -0.72 -9.70 -1.90
CA TRP A 53 -1.83 -9.87 -2.83
C TRP A 53 -3.16 -10.14 -2.12
N GLU A 54 -3.13 -10.87 -1.01
CA GLU A 54 -4.29 -11.02 -0.12
C GLU A 54 -4.77 -9.68 0.43
N ALA A 55 -3.84 -8.81 0.87
CA ALA A 55 -4.19 -7.47 1.36
C ALA A 55 -4.71 -6.54 0.25
N VAL A 56 -4.16 -6.64 -0.96
CA VAL A 56 -4.66 -5.94 -2.16
C VAL A 56 -6.10 -6.33 -2.46
N LEU A 57 -6.41 -7.63 -2.47
CA LEU A 57 -7.77 -8.15 -2.67
C LEU A 57 -8.73 -7.69 -1.57
N PHE A 58 -8.32 -7.82 -0.31
CA PHE A 58 -9.12 -7.43 0.85
C PHE A 58 -9.50 -5.95 0.82
N SER A 59 -8.52 -5.08 0.62
CA SER A 59 -8.73 -3.63 0.61
C SER A 59 -9.63 -3.15 -0.53
N ALA A 60 -9.55 -3.80 -1.70
CA ALA A 60 -10.46 -3.54 -2.81
C ALA A 60 -11.90 -4.00 -2.51
N HIS A 61 -12.07 -5.18 -1.92
CA HIS A 61 -13.38 -5.69 -1.50
C HIS A 61 -14.09 -4.72 -0.54
N TYR A 62 -13.38 -4.22 0.47
CA TYR A 62 -13.91 -3.25 1.44
C TYR A 62 -13.89 -1.80 0.95
N LYS A 63 -13.42 -1.54 -0.28
CA LYS A 63 -13.36 -0.22 -0.92
C LYS A 63 -12.67 0.83 -0.05
N LEU A 64 -11.52 0.48 0.53
CA LEU A 64 -10.80 1.30 1.51
C LEU A 64 -10.18 2.57 0.87
N SER A 65 -10.98 3.63 0.77
CA SER A 65 -10.57 4.89 0.12
C SER A 65 -9.52 5.71 0.89
N ASN A 66 -9.31 5.39 2.17
CA ASN A 66 -8.26 5.96 3.02
C ASN A 66 -6.94 5.17 2.99
N PHE A 67 -6.86 4.08 2.22
CA PHE A 67 -5.68 3.23 2.18
C PHE A 67 -4.82 3.51 0.94
N ILE A 68 -3.53 3.76 1.16
CA ILE A 68 -2.57 4.08 0.11
C ILE A 68 -1.35 3.18 0.25
N ALA A 69 -1.05 2.44 -0.80
CA ALA A 69 0.19 1.70 -0.95
C ALA A 69 1.14 2.50 -1.86
N VAL A 70 2.39 2.64 -1.44
CA VAL A 70 3.47 3.22 -2.24
C VAL A 70 4.47 2.10 -2.49
N VAL A 71 4.59 1.67 -3.74
CA VAL A 71 5.59 0.65 -4.11
C VAL A 71 6.84 1.34 -4.61
N TYR A 72 7.93 1.22 -3.87
CA TYR A 72 9.25 1.67 -4.27
C TYR A 72 9.89 0.64 -5.23
N ARG A 73 9.81 0.96 -6.53
CA ARG A 73 10.30 0.11 -7.62
C ARG A 73 11.74 0.47 -7.99
N ASN A 74 12.72 -0.23 -7.40
CA ASN A 74 14.15 -0.03 -7.69
C ASN A 74 14.77 -1.18 -8.51
N ARG A 75 14.02 -2.27 -8.75
CA ARG A 75 14.38 -3.50 -9.46
C ARG A 75 15.44 -4.37 -8.78
N LEU A 76 15.73 -4.15 -7.49
CA LEU A 76 16.80 -4.81 -6.76
C LEU A 76 16.25 -5.63 -5.59
N GLN A 77 16.77 -6.85 -5.42
CA GLN A 77 16.63 -7.63 -4.19
C GLN A 77 18.02 -7.98 -3.63
N ILE A 78 18.06 -8.72 -2.52
CA ILE A 78 19.32 -9.08 -1.84
C ILE A 78 20.28 -9.85 -2.75
N THR A 79 19.77 -10.82 -3.51
CA THR A 79 20.61 -11.75 -4.28
C THR A 79 20.77 -11.32 -5.74
N ASP A 80 19.72 -10.79 -6.35
CA ASP A 80 19.73 -10.35 -7.75
C ASP A 80 18.58 -9.37 -8.00
N THR A 81 18.43 -8.94 -9.25
CA THR A 81 17.30 -8.14 -9.71
C THR A 81 15.98 -8.91 -9.61
N THR A 82 14.90 -8.16 -9.44
CA THR A 82 13.54 -8.73 -9.42
C THR A 82 13.19 -9.47 -10.71
N ASP A 83 13.79 -9.08 -11.84
CA ASP A 83 13.49 -9.69 -13.14
C ASP A 83 14.13 -11.08 -13.29
N ILE A 84 15.28 -11.31 -12.64
CA ILE A 84 15.98 -12.59 -12.64
C ILE A 84 15.38 -13.56 -11.62
N LEU A 85 15.00 -13.07 -10.43
CA LEU A 85 14.46 -13.92 -9.37
C LEU A 85 12.98 -14.26 -9.61
N ILE A 86 12.08 -13.29 -9.41
CA ILE A 86 10.64 -13.46 -9.61
C ILE A 86 10.10 -12.17 -10.20
N LYS A 87 9.88 -12.20 -11.51
CA LYS A 87 9.37 -11.04 -12.25
C LYS A 87 7.92 -10.75 -11.86
N THR A 88 7.71 -9.60 -11.22
CA THR A 88 6.37 -9.15 -10.79
C THR A 88 5.63 -8.33 -11.84
N GLU A 89 6.29 -7.94 -12.94
CA GLU A 89 5.66 -7.16 -13.99
C GLU A 89 4.56 -7.93 -14.77
N PRO A 90 3.57 -7.23 -15.35
CA PRO A 90 3.28 -5.80 -15.17
C PRO A 90 2.63 -5.50 -13.81
N LEU A 91 3.27 -4.65 -12.99
CA LEU A 91 2.79 -4.41 -11.63
C LEU A 91 1.49 -3.57 -11.60
N ALA A 92 1.44 -2.50 -12.40
CA ALA A 92 0.28 -1.62 -12.47
C ALA A 92 -0.99 -2.36 -12.91
N ASP A 93 -0.87 -3.23 -13.92
CA ASP A 93 -1.99 -4.02 -14.42
C ASP A 93 -2.50 -5.01 -13.37
N LYS A 94 -1.60 -5.64 -12.59
CA LYS A 94 -2.00 -6.54 -11.50
C LYS A 94 -2.82 -5.80 -10.46
N PHE A 95 -2.33 -4.67 -9.93
CA PHE A 95 -3.10 -3.86 -8.97
C PHE A 95 -4.44 -3.40 -9.55
N THR A 96 -4.43 -2.92 -10.80
CA THR A 96 -5.66 -2.47 -11.49
C THR A 96 -6.67 -3.61 -11.64
N SER A 97 -6.20 -4.83 -11.97
CA SER A 97 -7.06 -6.03 -12.09
C SER A 97 -7.74 -6.41 -10.77
N PHE A 98 -7.11 -6.08 -9.63
CA PHE A 98 -7.69 -6.27 -8.30
C PHE A 98 -8.56 -5.10 -7.85
N GLY A 99 -8.77 -4.08 -8.67
CA GLY A 99 -9.67 -2.96 -8.38
C GLY A 99 -9.01 -1.76 -7.72
N TRP A 100 -7.68 -1.68 -7.72
CA TRP A 100 -6.96 -0.50 -7.23
C TRP A 100 -6.88 0.60 -8.29
N HIS A 101 -6.87 1.86 -7.83
CA HIS A 101 -6.43 2.97 -8.65
C HIS A 101 -4.90 3.06 -8.58
N VAL A 102 -4.24 3.02 -9.74
CA VAL A 102 -2.78 3.01 -9.83
C VAL A 102 -2.31 4.28 -10.53
N VAL A 103 -1.25 4.89 -9.98
CA VAL A 103 -0.54 6.01 -10.60
C VAL A 103 0.94 5.67 -10.60
N GLU A 104 1.54 5.61 -11.80
CA GLU A 104 2.97 5.42 -11.97
C GLU A 104 3.64 6.78 -12.14
N ILE A 105 4.75 6.99 -11.41
CA ILE A 105 5.52 8.24 -11.42
C ILE A 105 7.01 7.96 -11.35
N ASP A 106 7.81 8.95 -11.72
CA ASP A 106 9.21 8.99 -11.31
C ASP A 106 9.30 9.30 -9.80
N GLY A 107 9.75 8.32 -9.02
CA GLY A 107 9.92 8.46 -7.57
C GLY A 107 10.99 9.48 -7.15
N HIS A 108 11.84 9.95 -8.06
CA HIS A 108 12.81 11.02 -7.82
C HIS A 108 12.27 12.42 -8.20
N ASP A 109 11.12 12.49 -8.88
CA ASP A 109 10.48 13.75 -9.22
C ASP A 109 9.50 14.19 -8.11
N ILE A 110 9.95 15.13 -7.28
CA ILE A 110 9.16 15.72 -6.19
C ILE A 110 7.87 16.36 -6.70
N THR A 111 7.86 16.89 -7.92
CA THR A 111 6.66 17.51 -8.52
C THR A 111 5.61 16.45 -8.80
N GLN A 112 6.00 15.30 -9.36
CA GLN A 112 5.10 14.18 -9.60
C GLN A 112 4.59 13.56 -8.30
N LEU A 113 5.46 13.42 -7.29
CA LEU A 113 5.07 12.95 -5.95
C LEU A 113 4.03 13.86 -5.32
N LYS A 114 4.29 15.18 -5.28
CA LYS A 114 3.35 16.18 -4.73
C LYS A 114 2.03 16.17 -5.47
N LYS A 115 2.06 16.10 -6.80
CA LYS A 115 0.85 16.03 -7.62
C LYS A 115 0.03 14.79 -7.28
N SER A 116 0.66 13.61 -7.30
CA SER A 116 -0.03 12.33 -7.10
C SER A 116 -0.64 12.20 -5.70
N LEU A 117 0.09 12.61 -4.67
CA LEU A 117 -0.41 12.62 -3.29
C LEU A 117 -1.46 13.73 -3.06
N GLY A 118 -1.36 14.85 -3.78
CA GLY A 118 -2.34 15.94 -3.72
C GLY A 118 -3.66 15.65 -4.44
N THR A 119 -3.65 14.77 -5.43
CA THR A 119 -4.85 14.36 -6.20
C THR A 119 -5.55 13.14 -5.64
N LEU A 120 -5.14 12.62 -4.47
CA LEU A 120 -5.77 11.46 -3.86
C LEU A 120 -7.27 11.72 -3.64
N PRO A 121 -8.16 10.82 -4.09
CA PRO A 121 -9.60 11.02 -3.98
C PRO A 121 -9.99 11.23 -2.52
N SER A 122 -10.92 12.15 -2.27
CA SER A 122 -11.40 12.48 -0.93
C SER A 122 -11.76 11.21 -0.19
N HIS A 123 -11.28 11.05 1.04
CA HIS A 123 -11.69 9.93 1.86
C HIS A 123 -13.22 9.98 2.02
N ARG A 124 -13.90 8.97 1.46
CA ARG A 124 -15.35 8.87 1.55
C ARG A 124 -15.66 8.25 2.91
N ILE A 125 -16.13 9.06 3.84
CA ILE A 125 -16.72 8.58 5.09
C ILE A 125 -18.08 8.00 4.72
N ASN A 126 -18.11 6.72 4.36
CA ASN A 126 -19.36 6.02 4.09
C ASN A 126 -20.11 5.83 5.41
N GLN A 127 -21.13 6.64 5.65
CA GLN A 127 -22.17 6.36 6.64
C GLN A 127 -23.23 5.46 5.99
N GLN A 128 -23.04 4.13 6.02
CA GLN A 128 -24.10 3.12 5.87
C GLN A 128 -23.47 1.72 6.04
N GLN A 129 -23.73 1.07 7.17
CA GLN A 129 -24.75 0.03 7.40
C GLN A 129 -24.27 -1.36 6.96
N TYR A 130 -23.90 -2.17 7.96
CA TYR A 130 -24.09 -3.62 7.90
C TYR A 130 -25.59 -3.94 7.84
#